data_AF-A0A7S0L0E7-F1
#
_entry.id   AF-A0A7S0L0E7-F1
#
_cell.length_a   1.000
_cell.length_b   1.000
_cell.length_c   1.000
_cell.angle_alpha   90.00
_cell.angle_beta   90.00
_cell.angle_gamma   90.00
#
_symmetry.space_group_name_H-M   'P 1'
#
loop_
_entity.id
_entity.type
_entity.pdbx_description
1 polymer ?
#
loop_
_entity_poly.entity_id
_entity_poly.type
_entity_poly.pdbx_seq_one_letter_code
_entity_poly.pdbx_strand_id
1 'polypeptide(L)'
;ASGKFPVDEVLRFAEFDESGRSLRDHWQTIIDDATKRLGGVDDSRCRVTVTDRFGGRGHDYQVLDDLANSKGGMLVITTTVPDEREWTQWKGRTARQDRPGQFVVVLNKEAPPLSEKGGEQLVSKLKRTSNEDAKIELLLEVADDGIGA
;
A
#
# COMPACT_ATOMS: atom_id res chain seq x y z
N ALA A 1 -10.30 -12.04 26.74
CA ALA A 1 -9.69 -12.97 25.78
C ALA A 1 -8.47 -12.29 25.17
N SER A 2 -7.27 -12.63 25.63
CA SER A 2 -6.02 -12.13 25.08
C SER A 2 -5.74 -12.90 23.78
N GLY A 3 -6.15 -12.33 22.65
CA GLY A 3 -5.89 -12.88 21.33
C GLY A 3 -4.40 -12.81 21.02
N LYS A 4 -3.68 -13.91 21.29
CA LYS A 4 -2.39 -14.16 20.65
C LYS A 4 -2.69 -14.52 19.19
N PHE A 5 -2.43 -13.60 18.28
CA PHE A 5 -2.45 -13.89 16.84
C PHE A 5 -1.47 -15.04 16.55
N PRO A 6 -1.89 -16.10 15.83
CA PRO A 6 -0.99 -17.16 15.44
C PRO A 6 0.05 -16.61 14.45
N VAL A 7 1.26 -17.15 14.56
CA VAL A 7 2.47 -16.68 13.88
C VAL A 7 2.24 -16.64 12.35
N ASP A 8 2.38 -15.43 11.80
CA ASP A 8 2.58 -15.00 10.40
C ASP A 8 1.37 -14.81 9.46
N GLU A 9 0.24 -14.33 9.97
CA GLU A 9 -0.78 -13.67 9.11
C GLU A 9 -0.30 -12.33 8.53
N VAL A 10 0.68 -11.70 9.19
CA VAL A 10 1.26 -10.42 8.79
C VAL A 10 2.72 -10.60 8.38
N LEU A 11 3.04 -10.25 7.14
CA LEU A 11 4.41 -10.20 6.64
C LEU A 11 4.94 -8.77 6.74
N ARG A 12 6.15 -8.60 7.26
CA ARG A 12 6.86 -7.31 7.20
C ARG A 12 7.87 -7.34 6.07
N PHE A 13 7.67 -6.49 5.07
CA PHE A 13 8.65 -6.29 4.01
C PHE A 13 9.40 -4.99 4.29
N ALA A 14 10.68 -5.09 4.63
CA ALA A 14 11.56 -3.95 4.92
C ALA A 14 12.95 -4.20 4.31
N GLU A 15 13.73 -3.13 4.13
CA GLU A 15 15.10 -3.27 3.65
C GLU A 15 16.03 -3.87 4.72
N PHE A 16 15.81 -3.53 5.98
CA PHE A 16 16.61 -3.96 7.13
C PHE A 16 15.74 -4.50 8.27
N ASP A 17 16.28 -5.42 9.07
CA ASP A 17 15.67 -5.84 10.34
C ASP A 17 15.94 -4.85 11.49
N GLU A 18 15.39 -5.11 12.68
CA GLU A 18 15.57 -4.28 13.88
C GLU A 18 17.04 -4.15 14.32
N SER A 19 17.91 -5.07 13.87
CA SER A 19 19.35 -5.06 14.12
C SER A 19 20.17 -4.42 13.00
N GLY A 20 19.52 -3.86 11.97
CA GLY A 20 20.16 -3.22 10.82
C GLY A 20 20.70 -4.21 9.78
N ARG A 21 20.35 -5.50 9.84
CA ARG A 21 20.77 -6.49 8.84
C ARG A 21 19.87 -6.42 7.63
N SER A 22 20.47 -6.43 6.44
CA SER A 22 19.75 -6.46 5.17
C SER A 22 18.85 -7.71 5.07
N LEU A 23 17.61 -7.51 4.67
CA LEU A 23 16.62 -8.58 4.42
C LEU A 23 16.51 -8.97 2.95
N ARG A 24 17.42 -8.48 2.09
CA ARG A 24 17.42 -8.73 0.63
C ARG A 24 17.23 -10.18 0.24
N ASP A 25 17.93 -11.08 0.90
CA ASP A 25 17.92 -12.52 0.57
C ASP A 25 16.56 -13.19 0.88
N HIS A 26 15.69 -12.51 1.64
CA HIS A 26 14.35 -12.99 2.00
C HIS A 26 13.23 -12.34 1.18
N TRP A 27 13.52 -11.30 0.38
CA TRP A 27 12.49 -10.56 -0.33
C TRP A 27 11.66 -11.43 -1.26
N GLN A 28 12.29 -12.30 -2.06
CA GLN A 28 11.55 -13.12 -3.01
C GLN A 28 10.54 -14.03 -2.30
N THR A 29 10.95 -14.68 -1.20
CA THR A 29 10.05 -15.51 -0.39
C THR A 29 8.87 -14.72 0.16
N ILE A 30 9.12 -13.50 0.67
CA ILE A 30 8.04 -12.63 1.18
C ILE A 30 7.05 -12.25 0.07
N ILE A 31 7.55 -11.90 -1.13
CA ILE A 31 6.70 -11.56 -2.27
C ILE A 31 5.87 -12.75 -2.73
N ASP A 32 6.49 -13.92 -2.85
CA ASP A 32 5.80 -15.13 -3.29
C ASP A 32 4.71 -15.54 -2.29
N ASP A 33 4.93 -15.33 -0.99
CA ASP A 33 3.98 -15.71 0.05
C ASP A 33 2.91 -14.66 0.32
N ALA A 34 3.16 -13.38 -0.02
CA ALA A 34 2.26 -12.25 0.20
C ALA A 34 0.88 -12.43 -0.45
N THR A 35 0.82 -13.08 -1.60
CA THR A 35 -0.41 -13.28 -2.37
C THR A 35 -1.00 -14.69 -2.21
N LYS A 36 -0.36 -15.56 -1.42
CA LYS A 36 -0.85 -16.91 -1.13
C LYS A 36 -1.83 -16.91 0.03
N ARG A 37 -2.78 -17.85 -0.03
CA ARG A 37 -3.63 -18.20 1.11
C ARG A 37 -2.77 -18.70 2.28
N LEU A 38 -3.27 -18.47 3.49
CA LEU A 38 -2.65 -18.98 4.71
C LEU A 38 -2.83 -20.50 4.86
N GLY A 39 -3.96 -21.01 4.38
CA GLY A 39 -4.28 -22.43 4.37
C GLY A 39 -4.33 -23.03 2.97
N GLY A 40 -5.04 -24.16 2.84
CA GLY A 40 -5.32 -24.81 1.56
C GLY A 40 -6.40 -24.07 0.75
N VAL A 41 -6.85 -24.72 -0.33
CA VAL A 41 -7.85 -24.18 -1.27
C VAL A 41 -9.16 -23.74 -0.61
N ASP A 42 -9.53 -24.32 0.53
CA ASP A 42 -10.75 -24.02 1.28
C ASP A 42 -10.61 -22.84 2.25
N ASP A 43 -9.39 -22.34 2.49
CA ASP A 43 -9.14 -21.23 3.42
C ASP A 43 -9.17 -19.88 2.69
N SER A 44 -10.15 -19.04 2.99
CA SER A 44 -10.29 -17.71 2.40
C SER A 44 -9.38 -16.64 3.00
N ARG A 45 -8.54 -16.97 3.98
CA ARG A 45 -7.64 -16.01 4.61
C ARG A 45 -6.38 -15.83 3.79
N CYS A 46 -6.03 -14.58 3.53
CA CYS A 46 -4.79 -14.18 2.87
C CYS A 46 -3.86 -13.50 3.89
N ARG A 47 -2.56 -13.47 3.57
CA ARG A 47 -1.59 -12.68 4.33
C ARG A 47 -1.81 -11.20 4.11
N VAL A 48 -1.43 -10.41 5.11
CA VAL A 48 -1.32 -8.95 5.02
C VAL A 48 0.16 -8.59 5.01
N THR A 49 0.63 -7.95 3.94
CA THR A 49 1.99 -7.43 3.90
C THR A 49 2.01 -5.96 4.31
N VAL A 50 2.79 -5.64 5.34
CA VAL A 50 3.07 -4.28 5.77
C VAL A 50 4.47 -3.93 5.31
N THR A 51 4.61 -2.77 4.66
CA THR A 51 5.88 -2.35 4.11
C THR A 51 6.03 -0.84 4.19
N ASP A 52 7.28 -0.38 4.21
CA ASP A 52 7.61 1.02 4.04
C ASP A 52 7.62 1.39 2.54
N ARG A 53 8.09 2.60 2.20
CA ARG A 53 8.17 3.06 0.82
C ARG A 53 9.00 2.17 -0.11
N PHE A 54 9.86 1.30 0.44
CA PHE A 54 10.70 0.38 -0.32
C PHE A 54 9.93 -0.84 -0.82
N GLY A 55 8.80 -1.17 -0.20
CA GLY A 55 8.02 -2.38 -0.43
C GLY A 55 7.88 -2.86 -1.87
N GLY A 56 8.40 -4.06 -2.14
CA GLY A 56 8.31 -4.71 -3.44
C GLY A 56 9.06 -3.99 -4.56
N ARG A 57 9.98 -3.05 -4.28
CA ARG A 57 10.76 -2.41 -5.33
C ARG A 57 11.58 -3.42 -6.13
N GLY A 58 11.37 -3.45 -7.45
CA GLY A 58 12.00 -4.44 -8.34
C GLY A 58 11.34 -5.83 -8.33
N HIS A 59 10.27 -6.03 -7.57
CA HIS A 59 9.51 -7.27 -7.52
C HIS A 59 8.03 -7.03 -7.89
N ASP A 60 7.40 -8.04 -8.49
CA ASP A 60 5.99 -8.01 -8.85
C ASP A 60 5.18 -8.94 -7.95
N TYR A 61 4.11 -8.43 -7.34
CA TYR A 61 3.14 -9.24 -6.63
C TYR A 61 2.23 -9.94 -7.65
N GLN A 62 2.23 -11.27 -7.63
CA GLN A 62 1.39 -12.07 -8.53
C GLN A 62 0.18 -12.63 -7.79
N VAL A 63 -1.01 -12.10 -8.08
CA VAL A 63 -2.27 -12.66 -7.54
C VAL A 63 -2.74 -13.80 -8.41
N LEU A 64 -2.26 -15.01 -8.09
CA LEU A 64 -2.65 -16.24 -8.79
C LEU A 64 -3.98 -16.81 -8.29
N ASP A 65 -4.53 -16.27 -7.19
CA ASP A 65 -5.77 -16.77 -6.62
C ASP A 65 -7.01 -16.27 -7.39
N ASP A 66 -7.78 -17.19 -7.96
CA ASP A 66 -8.95 -16.85 -8.78
C ASP A 66 -10.09 -16.22 -7.98
N LEU A 67 -10.30 -16.64 -6.72
CA LEU A 67 -11.33 -16.03 -5.88
C LEU A 67 -10.96 -14.59 -5.56
N ALA A 68 -9.70 -14.31 -5.17
CA ALA A 68 -9.22 -12.96 -4.91
C ALA A 68 -9.40 -12.08 -6.16
N ASN A 69 -9.00 -12.58 -7.33
CA ASN A 69 -9.23 -11.89 -8.60
C ASN A 69 -10.71 -11.63 -8.86
N SER A 70 -11.61 -12.59 -8.61
CA SER A 70 -13.07 -12.40 -8.75
C SER A 70 -13.65 -11.37 -7.76
N LYS A 71 -12.92 -11.02 -6.71
CA LYS A 71 -13.31 -10.05 -5.66
C LYS A 71 -12.65 -8.68 -5.82
N GLY A 72 -11.94 -8.43 -6.92
CA GLY A 72 -11.27 -7.16 -7.19
C GLY A 72 -9.75 -7.23 -7.16
N GLY A 73 -9.17 -8.39 -6.86
CA GLY A 73 -7.73 -8.63 -6.86
C GLY A 73 -7.03 -8.04 -5.63
N MET A 74 -5.79 -7.58 -5.80
CA MET A 74 -4.99 -7.09 -4.68
C MET A 74 -5.46 -5.70 -4.23
N LEU A 75 -5.70 -5.52 -2.94
CA LEU A 75 -5.90 -4.21 -2.34
C LEU A 75 -4.57 -3.64 -1.83
N VAL A 76 -4.22 -2.46 -2.31
CA VAL A 76 -3.14 -1.64 -1.75
C VAL A 76 -3.76 -0.54 -0.89
N ILE A 77 -3.33 -0.44 0.36
CA ILE A 77 -3.73 0.61 1.30
C ILE A 77 -2.50 1.46 1.59
N THR A 78 -2.58 2.76 1.31
CA THR A 78 -1.50 3.69 1.65
C THR A 78 -1.93 4.63 2.76
N THR A 79 -0.99 4.91 3.66
CA THR A 79 -1.21 5.79 4.83
C THR A 79 -0.47 7.12 4.72
N THR A 80 0.13 7.37 3.55
CA THR A 80 0.84 8.59 3.17
C THR A 80 0.62 8.85 1.68
N VAL A 81 0.93 10.06 1.23
CA VAL A 81 0.96 10.44 -0.19
C VAL A 81 2.38 10.86 -0.54
N PRO A 82 3.06 10.17 -1.47
CA PRO A 82 4.39 10.54 -1.94
C PRO A 82 4.28 11.47 -3.16
N ASP A 83 5.42 11.80 -3.78
CA ASP A 83 5.46 12.47 -5.07
C ASP A 83 4.78 11.65 -6.20
N GLU A 84 4.45 12.29 -7.32
CA GLU A 84 3.74 11.65 -8.44
C GLU A 84 4.49 10.41 -9.00
N ARG A 85 5.82 10.45 -9.02
CA ARG A 85 6.66 9.38 -9.56
C ARG A 85 6.63 8.15 -8.65
N GLU A 86 6.72 8.33 -7.35
CA GLU A 86 6.64 7.26 -6.36
C GLU A 86 5.19 6.73 -6.27
N TRP A 87 4.19 7.61 -6.37
CA TRP A 87 2.78 7.25 -6.45
C TRP A 87 2.47 6.29 -7.60
N THR A 88 3.00 6.58 -8.79
CA THR A 88 2.85 5.70 -9.96
C THR A 88 3.43 4.30 -9.71
N GLN A 89 4.56 4.21 -8.99
CA GLN A 89 5.15 2.91 -8.62
C GLN A 89 4.28 2.16 -7.60
N TRP A 90 3.67 2.86 -6.65
CA TRP A 90 2.78 2.27 -5.64
C TRP A 90 1.48 1.75 -6.26
N LYS A 91 0.85 2.53 -7.15
CA LYS A 91 -0.29 2.06 -7.94
C LYS A 91 0.08 0.83 -8.77
N GLY A 92 1.29 0.84 -9.33
CA GLY A 92 1.87 -0.31 -10.02
C GLY A 92 2.15 -1.51 -9.12
N ARG A 93 1.85 -1.51 -7.81
CA ARG A 93 1.87 -2.74 -7.02
C ARG A 93 0.61 -3.55 -7.22
N THR A 94 -0.52 -2.91 -7.47
CA THR A 94 -1.80 -3.57 -7.75
C THR A 94 -2.11 -3.62 -9.26
N ALA A 95 -3.18 -4.31 -9.64
CA ALA A 95 -3.70 -4.40 -11.01
C ALA A 95 -2.64 -4.80 -12.07
N ARG A 96 -1.81 -5.80 -11.75
CA ARG A 96 -0.71 -6.29 -12.62
C ARG A 96 -1.17 -7.45 -13.49
N GLN A 97 -0.49 -7.65 -14.63
CA GLN A 97 -0.67 -8.82 -15.52
C GLN A 97 -2.14 -9.06 -15.93
N ASP A 98 -2.84 -7.98 -16.30
CA ASP A 98 -4.27 -7.99 -16.67
C ASP A 98 -5.22 -8.51 -15.57
N ARG A 99 -4.76 -8.51 -14.30
CA ARG A 99 -5.59 -8.82 -13.14
C ARG A 99 -6.25 -7.58 -12.58
N PRO A 100 -7.45 -7.70 -11.99
CA PRO A 100 -8.07 -6.59 -11.28
C PRO A 100 -7.21 -6.18 -10.07
N GLY A 101 -7.38 -4.93 -9.64
CA GLY A 101 -6.71 -4.41 -8.47
C GLY A 101 -7.53 -3.30 -7.83
N GLN A 102 -7.26 -3.07 -6.55
CA GLN A 102 -7.89 -2.04 -5.74
C GLN A 102 -6.82 -1.19 -5.06
N PHE A 103 -7.13 0.08 -4.86
CA PHE A 103 -6.26 1.03 -4.21
C PHE A 103 -7.07 1.94 -3.31
N VAL A 104 -6.58 2.20 -2.09
CA VAL A 104 -7.23 3.14 -1.17
C VAL A 104 -6.17 3.94 -0.42
N VAL A 105 -6.49 5.22 -0.16
CA VAL A 105 -5.68 6.10 0.67
C VAL A 105 -6.41 6.35 1.97
N VAL A 106 -5.72 6.13 3.09
CA VAL A 106 -6.24 6.42 4.43
C VAL A 106 -5.31 7.41 5.12
N LEU A 107 -5.72 8.67 5.18
CA LEU A 107 -4.98 9.73 5.86
C LEU A 107 -5.70 10.16 7.13
N ASN A 108 -4.93 10.52 8.15
CA ASN A 108 -5.41 11.30 9.28
C ASN A 108 -5.03 12.79 9.08
N LYS A 109 -5.53 13.67 9.96
CA LYS A 109 -5.23 15.11 9.87
C LYS A 109 -3.77 15.46 10.15
N GLU A 110 -3.01 14.53 10.73
CA GLU A 110 -1.61 14.72 11.11
C GLU A 110 -0.65 14.34 9.97
N ALA A 111 -1.14 13.62 8.96
CA ALA A 111 -0.36 13.21 7.80
C ALA A 111 -0.03 14.42 6.90
N PRO A 112 1.23 14.63 6.51
CA PRO A 112 1.56 15.48 5.37
C PRO A 112 0.82 14.99 4.10
N PRO A 113 0.31 15.90 3.26
CA PRO A 113 0.38 17.37 3.34
C PRO A 113 -0.72 18.03 4.20
N LEU A 114 -1.60 17.27 4.85
CA LEU A 114 -2.76 17.80 5.58
C LEU A 114 -2.40 18.57 6.87
N SER A 115 -1.25 18.25 7.46
CA SER A 115 -0.73 18.92 8.66
C SER A 115 0.12 20.17 8.36
N GLU A 116 0.43 20.42 7.08
CA GLU A 116 1.31 21.51 6.67
C GLU A 116 0.56 22.84 6.51
N LYS A 117 1.32 23.92 6.28
CA LYS A 117 0.74 25.26 6.08
C LYS A 117 -0.16 25.26 4.84
N GLY A 118 -1.46 25.48 5.05
CA GLY A 118 -2.48 25.39 4.00
C GLY A 118 -3.28 24.09 3.99
N GLY A 119 -2.92 23.12 4.85
CA GLY A 119 -3.60 21.84 4.98
C GLY A 119 -5.10 21.94 5.28
N GLU A 120 -5.55 22.93 6.05
CA GLU A 120 -6.99 23.17 6.32
C GLU A 120 -7.78 23.51 5.03
N GLN A 121 -7.16 24.27 4.12
CA GLN A 121 -7.75 24.61 2.83
C GLN A 121 -7.80 23.37 1.93
N LEU A 122 -6.73 22.57 1.94
CA LEU A 122 -6.67 21.30 1.23
C LEU A 122 -7.76 20.33 1.73
N VAL A 123 -7.90 20.13 3.04
CA VAL A 123 -8.97 19.31 3.64
C VAL A 123 -10.35 19.80 3.21
N SER A 124 -10.55 21.12 3.17
CA SER A 124 -11.82 21.72 2.73
C SER A 124 -12.11 21.47 1.25
N LYS A 125 -11.09 21.51 0.39
CA LYS A 125 -11.20 21.14 -1.03
C LYS A 125 -11.53 19.65 -1.17
N LEU A 126 -10.77 18.76 -0.51
CA LEU A 126 -10.97 17.31 -0.54
C LEU A 126 -12.39 16.90 -0.13
N LYS A 127 -12.99 17.55 0.87
CA LYS A 127 -14.36 17.28 1.31
C LYS A 127 -15.43 17.72 0.29
N ARG A 128 -15.13 18.70 -0.55
CA ARG A 128 -16.04 19.22 -1.59
C ARG A 128 -15.90 18.47 -2.91
N THR A 129 -14.75 17.84 -3.15
CA THR A 129 -14.51 16.98 -4.30
C THR A 129 -15.23 15.64 -4.11
N SER A 130 -16.16 15.30 -5.01
CA SER A 130 -16.92 14.04 -4.93
C SER A 130 -16.23 12.86 -5.61
N ASN A 131 -15.29 13.11 -6.52
CA ASN A 131 -14.55 12.10 -7.26
C ASN A 131 -13.24 11.76 -6.52
N GLU A 132 -12.98 10.47 -6.29
CA GLU A 132 -11.79 9.99 -5.56
C GLU A 132 -10.47 10.23 -6.32
N ASP A 133 -10.46 10.07 -7.65
CA ASP A 133 -9.27 10.31 -8.47
C ASP A 133 -8.86 11.79 -8.42
N ALA A 134 -9.85 12.70 -8.50
CA ALA A 134 -9.62 14.13 -8.35
C ALA A 134 -9.13 14.52 -6.94
N LYS A 135 -9.50 13.77 -5.90
CA LYS A 135 -8.92 13.98 -4.56
C LYS A 135 -7.46 13.56 -4.50
N ILE A 136 -7.11 12.47 -5.17
CA ILE A 136 -5.73 11.99 -5.28
C ILE A 136 -4.87 13.00 -6.04
N GLU A 137 -5.34 13.52 -7.17
CA GLU A 137 -4.62 14.55 -7.94
C GLU A 137 -4.31 15.78 -7.09
N LEU A 138 -5.30 16.29 -6.34
CA LEU A 138 -5.10 17.41 -5.40
C LEU A 138 -4.06 17.11 -4.30
N LEU A 139 -3.96 15.86 -3.85
CA LEU A 139 -2.98 15.47 -2.85
C LEU A 139 -1.57 15.40 -3.45
N LEU A 140 -1.44 14.92 -4.69
CA LEU A 140 -0.17 14.81 -5.41
C LEU A 140 0.38 16.18 -5.80
N GLU A 141 -0.46 17.09 -6.30
CA GLU A 141 -0.06 18.46 -6.63
C GLU A 141 0.63 19.16 -5.44
N VAL A 142 0.05 19.02 -4.24
CA VAL A 142 0.61 19.63 -3.03
C VAL A 142 1.87 18.91 -2.56
N ALA A 143 1.94 17.58 -2.70
CA ALA A 143 3.12 16.81 -2.35
C ALA A 143 4.32 17.17 -3.24
N ASP A 144 4.09 17.41 -4.53
CA ASP A 144 5.13 17.82 -5.47
C ASP A 144 5.59 19.26 -5.23
N ASP A 145 4.66 20.19 -4.95
CA ASP A 145 4.98 21.60 -4.64
C ASP A 145 5.78 21.76 -3.33
N GLY A 146 5.55 20.88 -2.35
CA GLY A 146 6.27 20.88 -1.06
C GLY A 146 7.75 20.50 -1.15
N ILE A 147 8.19 19.89 -2.26
CA ILE A 147 9.58 19.47 -2.47
C ILE A 147 10.48 20.65 -2.96
N GLY A 148 9.91 21.85 -3.16
CA GLY A 148 10.61 23.01 -3.71
C GLY A 148 10.78 24.24 -2.82
N ALA A 149 10.42 24.21 -1.53
CA ALA A 149 10.48 25.37 -0.62
C ALA A 149 11.55 25.26 0.48
#